data_AF-A0A7J4TVV9-F1
#
_entry.id   AF-A0A7J4TVV9-F1
#
_cell.length_a   1.000
_cell.length_b   1.000
_cell.length_c   1.000
_cell.angle_alpha   90.00
_cell.angle_beta   90.00
_cell.angle_gamma   90.00
#
_symmetry.space_group_name_H-M   'P 1'
#
loop_
_entity.id
_entity.type
_entity.pdbx_description
1 polymer ?
#
loop_
_entity_poly.entity_id
_entity_poly.type
_entity_poly.pdbx_seq_one_letter_code
_entity_poly.pdbx_strand_id
1 'polypeptide(L)'
;MYLITIEGGDGSGKGLAATVISEVLAKERGFNSVELTAEPRRRHPLGRAAINAVREKKHPPQHEAKLFALDRLDHGLNWILPRLQDGSVVICDRNIHSSMVYQGVVGGLGIRNVASLNAGALVPDLCIWVDCDPEIAIRRIKSGSLREASPDKAEYFETLEIQRMIRSGYSEVLSGNSPTDTPFDEVEIIGPILNDTSADEFSSRVTNELRRFLRSRPKPKNVDINDVDLTSIERIIGWNSGQAKLPGFEMSSKSTNQIIPWHAIRDAERKHSGSIHEDADESLPRSIHSRSIYSVMGAISLLSASDLNEILSAMGPTRLISRRHANRVITHLSDSRFWVRESSGARGEGSHYRVTREGMALGKLMLVLWPIRSHIRLWRSRNPRTSYKHALSGIIKMGLSEGEFHALIERIRSILPASNTPQGPNYEEFLLNWWNSQVSIVS
;
A
#
# COMPACT_ATOMS: atom_id res chain seq x y z
N MET A 1 0.53 4.37 -1.30
CA MET A 1 -0.07 3.85 -0.09
C MET A 1 0.79 4.07 1.16
N TYR A 2 1.99 3.50 1.28
CA TYR A 2 2.81 3.67 2.50
C TYR A 2 3.88 4.76 2.38
N LEU A 3 4.12 5.49 3.47
CA LEU A 3 5.27 6.35 3.72
C LEU A 3 6.27 5.60 4.60
N ILE A 4 7.42 5.23 4.04
CA ILE A 4 8.52 4.56 4.73
C ILE A 4 9.64 5.58 4.93
N THR A 5 10.09 5.78 6.16
CA THR A 5 11.20 6.69 6.47
C THR A 5 12.43 5.92 6.88
N ILE A 6 13.60 6.39 6.46
CA ILE A 6 14.88 5.83 6.85
C ILE A 6 15.59 6.85 7.73
N GLU A 7 15.89 6.44 8.97
CA GLU A 7 16.42 7.31 10.01
C GLU A 7 17.77 6.80 10.52
N GLY A 8 18.61 7.72 10.98
CA GLY A 8 19.93 7.39 11.51
C GLY A 8 20.97 8.49 11.30
N GLY A 9 22.11 8.33 11.98
CA GLY A 9 23.26 9.23 11.86
C GLY A 9 23.85 9.28 10.44
N ASP A 10 24.65 10.30 10.15
CA ASP A 10 25.36 10.35 8.87
C ASP A 10 26.42 9.25 8.81
N GLY A 11 26.63 8.66 7.63
CA GLY A 11 27.51 7.49 7.48
C GLY A 11 26.95 6.16 8.04
N SER A 12 25.72 6.14 8.59
CA SER A 12 25.12 4.90 9.12
C SER A 12 24.73 3.88 8.05
N GLY A 13 24.53 4.31 6.80
CA GLY A 13 24.11 3.43 5.70
C GLY A 13 22.68 3.64 5.20
N LYS A 14 22.04 4.76 5.54
CA LYS A 14 20.69 5.13 5.06
C LYS A 14 20.53 4.98 3.54
N GLY A 15 21.52 5.43 2.76
CA GLY A 15 21.51 5.29 1.30
C GLY A 15 21.49 3.84 0.82
N LEU A 16 22.26 2.95 1.47
CA LEU A 16 22.24 1.51 1.15
C LEU A 16 20.88 0.91 1.51
N ALA A 17 20.31 1.26 2.67
CA ALA A 17 18.98 0.82 3.06
C ALA A 17 17.91 1.28 2.04
N ALA A 18 17.97 2.54 1.58
CA ALA A 18 17.05 3.07 0.59
C ALA A 18 17.07 2.28 -0.73
N THR A 19 18.27 1.96 -1.22
CA THR A 19 18.45 1.12 -2.41
C THR A 19 17.85 -0.28 -2.20
N VAL A 20 18.19 -0.95 -1.10
CA VAL A 20 17.68 -2.30 -0.78
C VAL A 20 16.15 -2.30 -0.68
N ILE A 21 15.58 -1.35 0.05
CA ILE A 21 14.13 -1.23 0.23
C ILE A 21 13.46 -0.98 -1.13
N SER A 22 14.02 -0.08 -1.94
CA SER A 22 13.49 0.23 -3.26
C SER A 22 13.50 -0.98 -4.19
N GLU A 23 14.59 -1.74 -4.21
CA GLU A 23 14.71 -2.95 -5.03
C GLU A 23 13.75 -4.06 -4.59
N VAL A 24 13.56 -4.24 -3.28
CA VAL A 24 12.60 -5.19 -2.75
C VAL A 24 11.18 -4.79 -3.14
N LEU A 25 10.80 -3.52 -2.94
CA LEU A 25 9.46 -3.02 -3.28
C LEU A 25 9.20 -3.02 -4.78
N ALA A 26 10.19 -2.74 -5.62
CA ALA A 26 10.04 -2.82 -7.08
C ALA A 26 9.79 -4.26 -7.56
N LYS A 27 10.26 -5.27 -6.80
CA LYS A 27 9.96 -6.68 -7.07
C LYS A 27 8.58 -7.08 -6.56
N GLU A 28 8.02 -6.38 -5.57
CA GLU A 28 6.63 -6.55 -5.13
C GLU A 28 5.69 -5.99 -6.20
N ARG A 29 5.06 -6.88 -6.96
CA ARG A 29 4.06 -6.51 -7.97
C ARG A 29 2.81 -6.03 -7.24
N GLY A 30 2.35 -4.80 -7.45
CA GLY A 30 1.09 -4.32 -6.88
C GLY A 30 1.12 -2.86 -6.47
N PHE A 31 2.28 -2.30 -6.09
CA PHE A 31 2.42 -0.84 -5.99
C PHE A 31 2.50 -0.22 -7.39
N ASN A 32 1.98 1.00 -7.53
CA ASN A 32 2.02 1.73 -8.80
C ASN A 32 3.43 2.18 -9.16
N SER A 33 4.13 2.76 -8.18
CA SER A 33 5.53 3.12 -8.26
C SER A 33 6.18 3.06 -6.88
N VAL A 34 7.52 3.07 -6.89
CA VAL A 34 8.38 3.20 -5.72
C VAL A 34 9.11 4.53 -5.85
N GLU A 35 8.83 5.46 -4.97
CA GLU A 35 9.26 6.84 -5.07
C GLU A 35 10.30 7.14 -4.00
N LEU A 36 11.47 7.65 -4.39
CA LEU A 36 12.53 8.06 -3.47
C LEU A 36 12.49 9.57 -3.26
N THR A 37 12.56 10.00 -2.01
CA THR A 37 12.68 11.42 -1.65
C THR A 37 13.51 11.59 -0.38
N ALA A 38 13.78 12.83 0.03
CA ALA A 38 14.54 13.15 1.23
C ALA A 38 14.10 14.48 1.84
N GLU A 39 14.23 14.59 3.15
CA GLU A 39 14.02 15.84 3.89
C GLU A 39 15.30 16.29 4.61
N PRO A 40 15.67 17.59 4.51
CA PRO A 40 14.97 18.67 3.81
C PRO A 40 15.20 18.60 2.28
N ARG A 41 14.24 19.11 1.50
CA ARG A 41 14.31 19.08 0.03
C ARG A 41 15.36 20.05 -0.52
N ARG A 42 16.56 19.56 -0.78
CA ARG A 42 17.74 20.35 -1.23
C ARG A 42 17.51 21.27 -2.44
N ARG A 43 16.57 20.92 -3.33
CA ARG A 43 16.25 21.72 -4.54
C ARG A 43 15.03 22.64 -4.36
N HIS A 44 14.20 22.41 -3.34
CA HIS A 44 12.99 23.19 -3.11
C HIS A 44 13.30 24.47 -2.33
N PRO A 45 12.63 25.61 -2.58
CA PRO A 45 12.87 26.85 -1.84
C PRO A 45 12.78 26.70 -0.32
N LEU A 46 11.78 25.97 0.18
CA LEU A 46 11.60 25.74 1.63
C LEU A 46 12.74 24.91 2.23
N GLY A 47 13.09 23.77 1.62
CA GLY A 47 14.23 22.97 2.06
C GLY A 47 15.56 23.71 1.98
N ARG A 48 15.77 24.55 0.95
CA ARG A 48 16.96 25.43 0.88
C ARG A 48 16.98 26.46 2.01
N ALA A 49 15.83 27.05 2.36
CA ALA A 49 15.74 27.96 3.49
C ALA A 49 16.11 27.26 4.81
N ALA A 50 15.60 26.05 5.05
CA ALA A 50 15.96 25.24 6.22
C ALA A 50 17.47 24.94 6.28
N ILE A 51 18.06 24.49 5.18
CA ILE A 51 19.51 24.21 5.08
C ILE A 51 20.34 25.49 5.31
N ASN A 52 19.91 26.62 4.75
CA ASN A 52 20.61 27.90 4.94
C ASN A 52 20.56 28.36 6.40
N ALA A 53 19.44 28.15 7.11
CA ALA A 53 19.33 28.50 8.52
C ALA A 53 20.35 27.75 9.40
N VAL A 54 20.54 26.44 9.15
CA VAL A 54 21.58 25.61 9.81
C VAL A 54 22.97 26.15 9.50
N ARG A 55 23.24 26.48 8.22
CA ARG A 55 24.56 26.91 7.76
C ARG A 55 24.94 28.27 8.32
N GLU A 56 24.00 29.21 8.36
CA GLU A 56 24.27 30.60 8.74
C GLU A 56 24.41 30.79 10.25
N LYS A 57 23.70 29.99 11.06
CA LYS A 57 23.72 30.09 12.54
C LYS A 57 23.43 31.49 13.09
N LYS A 58 22.64 32.29 12.36
CA LYS A 58 22.27 33.67 12.73
C LYS A 58 20.94 33.76 13.48
N HIS A 59 20.20 32.66 13.54
CA HIS A 59 18.84 32.62 14.07
C HIS A 59 18.75 31.68 15.28
N PRO A 60 17.80 31.92 16.20
CA PRO A 60 17.58 31.01 17.32
C PRO A 60 17.12 29.62 16.82
N PRO A 61 17.36 28.53 17.57
CA PRO A 61 17.02 27.16 17.14
C PRO A 61 15.56 26.96 16.74
N GLN A 62 14.63 27.71 17.36
CA GLN A 62 13.21 27.67 17.00
C GLN A 62 12.94 28.13 15.56
N HIS A 63 13.75 29.03 15.01
CA HIS A 63 13.63 29.47 13.62
C HIS A 63 13.94 28.31 12.69
N GLU A 64 15.08 27.66 12.89
CA GLU A 64 15.48 26.48 12.10
C GLU A 64 14.39 25.41 12.14
N ALA A 65 13.93 25.03 13.34
CA ALA A 65 12.89 24.02 13.50
C ALA A 65 11.60 24.33 12.73
N LYS A 66 11.19 25.62 12.69
CA LYS A 66 10.02 26.07 11.92
C LYS A 66 10.22 25.93 10.41
N LEU A 67 11.42 26.20 9.89
CA LEU A 67 11.71 26.02 8.46
C LEU A 67 11.71 24.55 8.06
N PHE A 68 12.26 23.66 8.89
CA PHE A 68 12.16 22.22 8.66
C PHE A 68 10.71 21.72 8.70
N ALA A 69 9.93 22.17 9.68
CA ALA A 69 8.52 21.81 9.78
C ALA A 69 7.70 22.30 8.57
N LEU A 70 7.99 23.51 8.08
CA LEU A 70 7.32 24.06 6.90
C LEU A 70 7.70 23.32 5.62
N ASP A 71 8.98 22.98 5.42
CA ASP A 71 9.40 22.17 4.27
C ASP A 71 8.72 20.79 4.27
N ARG A 72 8.65 20.14 5.45
CA ARG A 72 8.00 18.83 5.64
C ARG A 72 6.50 18.88 5.41
N LEU A 73 5.81 19.87 5.95
CA LEU A 73 4.36 20.02 5.75
C LEU A 73 4.03 20.18 4.27
N ASP A 74 4.74 21.08 3.58
CA ASP A 74 4.56 21.30 2.14
C ASP A 74 4.91 20.04 1.33
N HIS A 75 6.02 19.36 1.66
CA HIS A 75 6.42 18.13 1.00
C HIS A 75 5.38 17.01 1.17
N GLY A 76 4.89 16.83 2.39
CA GLY A 76 3.86 15.88 2.75
C GLY A 76 2.60 16.09 1.92
N LEU A 77 2.02 17.28 1.99
CA LEU A 77 0.74 17.58 1.36
C LEU A 77 0.81 17.64 -0.17
N ASN A 78 1.85 18.24 -0.73
CA ASN A 78 1.90 18.56 -2.16
C ASN A 78 2.66 17.53 -3.01
N TRP A 79 3.40 16.61 -2.40
CA TRP A 79 4.21 15.64 -3.15
C TRP A 79 4.03 14.19 -2.67
N ILE A 80 4.09 13.95 -1.35
CA ILE A 80 3.99 12.60 -0.78
C ILE A 80 2.54 12.11 -0.84
N LEU A 81 1.59 12.83 -0.26
CA LEU A 81 0.20 12.40 -0.14
C LEU A 81 -0.45 12.03 -1.50
N PRO A 82 -0.28 12.82 -2.59
CA PRO A 82 -0.83 12.46 -3.89
C PRO A 82 -0.29 11.12 -4.42
N ARG A 83 0.99 10.80 -4.20
CA ARG A 83 1.59 9.51 -4.56
C ARG A 83 1.04 8.39 -3.69
N LEU A 84 0.81 8.66 -2.40
CA LEU A 84 0.23 7.68 -1.52
C LEU A 84 -1.19 7.32 -1.96
N GLN A 85 -2.00 8.33 -2.33
CA GLN A 85 -3.36 8.18 -2.83
C GLN A 85 -3.42 7.42 -4.16
N ASP A 86 -2.47 7.66 -5.06
CA ASP A 86 -2.38 6.88 -6.31
C ASP A 86 -2.07 5.39 -6.05
N GLY A 87 -1.45 5.05 -4.91
CA GLY A 87 -1.09 3.68 -4.57
C GLY A 87 0.42 3.40 -4.66
N SER A 88 1.25 4.44 -4.83
CA SER A 88 2.71 4.33 -4.81
C SER A 88 3.27 4.30 -3.39
N VAL A 89 4.37 3.58 -3.18
CA VAL A 89 5.09 3.63 -1.91
C VAL A 89 6.15 4.72 -1.97
N VAL A 90 6.24 5.55 -0.93
CA VAL A 90 7.23 6.63 -0.83
C VAL A 90 8.26 6.26 0.22
N ILE A 91 9.53 6.27 -0.15
CA ILE A 91 10.67 6.07 0.74
C ILE A 91 11.34 7.44 0.93
N CYS A 92 11.38 7.92 2.17
CA CYS A 92 11.96 9.22 2.52
C CYS A 92 13.23 9.03 3.36
N ASP A 93 14.38 9.48 2.87
CA ASP A 93 15.60 9.62 3.67
C ASP A 93 15.40 10.80 4.63
N ARG A 94 15.28 10.48 5.92
CA ARG A 94 14.88 11.37 7.02
C ARG A 94 13.44 11.87 6.94
N ASN A 95 12.84 12.13 8.09
CA ASN A 95 11.52 12.77 8.24
C ASN A 95 11.41 13.41 9.64
N ILE A 96 10.29 13.21 10.34
CA ILE A 96 10.00 13.85 11.63
C ILE A 96 10.98 13.44 12.73
N HIS A 97 11.40 12.17 12.80
CA HIS A 97 12.32 11.69 13.84
C HIS A 97 13.68 12.34 13.73
N SER A 98 14.20 12.60 12.52
CA SER A 98 15.36 13.46 12.32
C SER A 98 15.16 14.83 12.98
N SER A 99 14.00 15.48 12.81
CA SER A 99 13.79 16.78 13.48
C SER A 99 13.77 16.67 15.01
N MET A 100 13.17 15.61 15.55
CA MET A 100 13.17 15.37 17.00
C MET A 100 14.59 15.21 17.55
N VAL A 101 15.49 14.55 16.81
CA VAL A 101 16.89 14.39 17.21
C VAL A 101 17.68 15.69 17.03
N TYR A 102 17.70 16.24 15.82
CA TYR A 102 18.58 17.36 15.48
C TYR A 102 18.11 18.68 16.12
N GLN A 103 16.83 19.01 16.03
CA GLN A 103 16.32 20.24 16.65
C GLN A 103 15.87 20.03 18.10
N GLY A 104 15.35 18.85 18.45
CA GLY A 104 14.83 18.57 19.79
C GLY A 104 15.94 18.25 20.79
N VAL A 105 16.77 17.23 20.50
CA VAL A 105 17.85 16.79 21.40
C VAL A 105 19.10 17.66 21.24
N VAL A 106 19.69 17.68 20.04
CA VAL A 106 20.95 18.42 19.79
C VAL A 106 20.74 19.93 19.87
N GLY A 107 19.64 20.43 19.30
CA GLY A 107 19.26 21.85 19.34
C GLY A 107 18.60 22.31 20.66
N GLY A 108 18.35 21.40 21.60
CA GLY A 108 17.82 21.71 22.93
C GLY A 108 16.38 22.23 22.97
N LEU A 109 15.59 22.08 21.91
CA LEU A 109 14.19 22.52 21.90
C LEU A 109 13.25 21.57 22.66
N GLY A 110 13.67 20.33 22.88
CA GLY A 110 12.86 19.26 23.45
C GLY A 110 12.03 18.52 22.40
N ILE A 111 11.99 17.19 22.52
CA ILE A 111 11.34 16.28 21.57
C ILE A 111 9.85 16.61 21.39
N ARG A 112 9.11 16.78 22.50
CA ARG A 112 7.67 17.11 22.46
C ARG A 112 7.38 18.43 21.76
N ASN A 113 8.18 19.46 22.00
CA ASN A 113 8.00 20.76 21.34
C ASN A 113 8.19 20.66 19.82
N VAL A 114 9.19 19.89 19.37
CA VAL A 114 9.40 19.64 17.93
C VAL A 114 8.29 18.79 17.34
N ALA A 115 7.80 17.78 18.06
CA ALA A 115 6.65 16.98 17.62
C ALA A 115 5.40 17.85 17.47
N SER A 116 5.07 18.68 18.46
CA SER A 116 3.94 19.61 18.39
C SER A 116 4.06 20.60 17.23
N LEU A 117 5.27 21.10 16.94
CA LEU A 117 5.52 21.97 15.79
C LEU A 117 5.20 21.28 14.45
N ASN A 118 5.27 19.96 14.40
CA ASN A 118 5.05 19.16 13.21
C ASN A 118 3.70 18.44 13.20
N ALA A 119 2.76 18.78 14.09
CA ALA A 119 1.50 18.03 14.24
C ALA A 119 0.66 17.88 12.95
N GLY A 120 0.86 18.74 11.95
CA GLY A 120 0.22 18.64 10.63
C GLY A 120 0.98 17.81 9.58
N ALA A 121 2.15 17.27 9.91
CA ALA A 121 2.92 16.44 8.99
C ALA A 121 2.28 15.06 8.80
N LEU A 122 2.56 14.44 7.65
CA LEU A 122 2.19 13.04 7.43
C LEU A 122 2.91 12.13 8.43
N VAL A 123 2.23 11.06 8.83
CA VAL A 123 2.73 10.11 9.82
C VAL A 123 3.38 8.93 9.09
N PRO A 124 4.67 8.64 9.27
CA PRO A 124 5.28 7.47 8.64
C PRO A 124 4.55 6.19 9.01
N ASP A 125 4.27 5.34 8.02
CA ASP A 125 3.74 4.00 8.27
C ASP A 125 4.81 3.09 8.86
N LEU A 126 6.07 3.31 8.45
CA LEU A 126 7.24 2.56 8.91
C LEU A 126 8.46 3.49 9.02
N CYS A 127 9.17 3.43 10.14
CA CYS A 127 10.46 4.04 10.33
C CYS A 127 11.54 2.96 10.50
N ILE A 128 12.44 2.85 9.52
CA ILE A 128 13.61 1.96 9.58
C ILE A 128 14.79 2.76 10.13
N TRP A 129 15.16 2.45 11.37
CA TRP A 129 16.31 3.03 12.04
C TRP A 129 17.57 2.23 11.73
N VAL A 130 18.50 2.88 11.02
CA VAL A 130 19.82 2.35 10.68
C VAL A 130 20.87 3.01 11.56
N ASP A 131 21.65 2.19 12.27
CA ASP A 131 22.68 2.67 13.19
C ASP A 131 24.06 2.10 12.85
N CYS A 132 25.10 2.82 13.26
CA CYS A 132 26.49 2.41 13.10
C CYS A 132 27.33 3.04 14.22
N ASP A 133 28.44 2.40 14.56
CA ASP A 133 29.39 3.01 15.49
C ASP A 133 29.87 4.39 14.96
N PRO A 134 29.83 5.46 15.78
CA PRO A 134 30.24 6.81 15.38
C PRO A 134 31.64 6.87 14.77
N GLU A 135 32.58 6.05 15.22
CA GLU A 135 33.95 6.02 14.68
C GLU A 135 33.99 5.38 13.29
N ILE A 136 33.16 4.34 13.05
CA ILE A 136 32.96 3.77 11.72
C ILE A 136 32.27 4.79 10.80
N ALA A 137 31.22 5.43 11.28
CA ALA A 137 30.45 6.42 10.55
C ALA A 137 31.34 7.60 10.09
N ILE A 138 32.16 8.16 10.98
CA ILE A 138 33.11 9.22 10.64
C ILE A 138 34.13 8.74 9.60
N ARG A 139 34.66 7.52 9.73
CA ARG A 139 35.56 6.96 8.71
C ARG A 139 34.88 6.89 7.34
N ARG A 140 33.64 6.43 7.27
CA ARG A 140 32.85 6.37 6.03
C ARG A 140 32.56 7.74 5.44
N ILE A 141 32.23 8.73 6.28
CA ILE A 141 32.05 10.12 5.86
C ILE A 141 33.36 10.67 5.26
N LYS A 142 34.50 10.40 5.92
CA LYS A 142 35.83 10.83 5.46
C LYS A 142 36.27 10.15 4.16
N SER A 143 35.93 8.87 3.97
CA SER A 143 36.33 8.08 2.80
C SER A 143 35.33 8.12 1.64
N GLY A 144 34.15 8.70 1.84
CA GLY A 144 33.10 8.77 0.82
C GLY A 144 33.39 9.81 -0.26
N SER A 145 33.06 9.47 -1.51
CA SER A 145 33.31 10.29 -2.72
C SER A 145 32.66 11.69 -2.70
N LEU A 146 31.72 11.95 -1.78
CA LEU A 146 31.09 13.26 -1.60
C LEU A 146 32.06 14.33 -1.07
N ARG A 147 33.13 13.94 -0.34
CA ARG A 147 34.17 14.87 0.12
C ARG A 147 35.19 15.23 -0.97
N GLU A 148 35.41 14.37 -1.97
CA GLU A 148 36.32 14.67 -3.09
C GLU A 148 35.85 15.87 -3.92
N ALA A 149 34.55 16.16 -3.93
CA ALA A 149 33.97 17.30 -4.65
C ALA A 149 33.89 18.61 -3.83
N SER A 150 34.15 18.60 -2.53
CA SER A 150 34.12 19.82 -1.67
C SER A 150 34.92 19.63 -0.37
N PRO A 151 36.26 19.78 -0.40
CA PRO A 151 37.15 19.55 0.74
C PRO A 151 36.88 20.45 1.96
N ASP A 152 36.31 21.64 1.75
CA ASP A 152 36.09 22.65 2.81
C ASP A 152 34.72 22.56 3.52
N LYS A 153 33.88 21.56 3.19
CA LYS A 153 32.56 21.37 3.81
C LYS A 153 32.65 20.36 4.96
N ALA A 154 33.19 20.78 6.10
CA ALA A 154 32.82 20.12 7.35
C ALA A 154 31.38 20.55 7.69
N GLU A 155 30.40 19.65 7.56
CA GLU A 155 29.06 19.94 8.05
C GLU A 155 29.10 20.09 9.58
N TYR A 156 28.25 20.97 10.12
CA TYR A 156 28.20 21.34 11.54
C TYR A 156 28.13 20.13 12.49
N PHE A 157 27.59 19.00 12.01
CA PHE A 157 27.36 17.79 12.80
C PHE A 157 28.51 16.77 12.76
N GLU A 158 29.66 17.05 12.14
CA GLU A 158 30.69 16.04 11.85
C GLU A 158 31.73 15.78 12.96
N THR A 159 31.58 16.36 14.15
CA THR A 159 32.48 16.04 15.29
C THR A 159 32.06 14.72 15.97
N LEU A 160 33.01 13.99 16.54
CA LEU A 160 32.73 12.73 17.23
C LEU A 160 31.77 12.91 18.42
N GLU A 161 31.90 14.01 19.14
CA GLU A 161 30.99 14.35 20.25
C GLU A 161 29.56 14.56 19.76
N ILE A 162 29.37 15.31 18.68
CA ILE A 162 28.04 15.54 18.11
C ILE A 162 27.47 14.26 17.51
N GLN A 163 28.28 13.42 16.85
CA GLN A 163 27.81 12.12 16.34
C GLN A 163 27.39 11.17 17.47
N ARG A 164 28.09 11.17 18.61
CA ARG A 164 27.66 10.43 19.82
C ARG A 164 26.35 10.97 20.37
N MET A 165 26.18 12.29 20.40
CA MET A 165 24.93 12.94 20.83
C MET A 165 23.77 12.60 19.88
N ILE A 166 23.98 12.64 18.57
CA ILE A 166 22.98 12.26 17.55
C ILE A 166 22.58 10.79 17.73
N ARG A 167 23.54 9.88 17.90
CA ARG A 167 23.26 8.46 18.15
C ARG A 167 22.43 8.26 19.42
N SER A 168 22.80 8.95 20.50
CA SER A 168 22.04 8.92 21.75
C SER A 168 20.62 9.47 21.57
N GLY A 169 20.46 10.58 20.84
CA GLY A 169 19.16 11.17 20.54
C GLY A 169 18.28 10.25 19.70
N TYR A 170 18.84 9.56 18.70
CA TYR A 170 18.10 8.53 17.97
C TYR A 170 17.68 7.38 18.88
N SER A 171 18.56 6.93 19.78
CA SER A 171 18.19 5.91 20.77
C SER A 171 17.06 6.39 21.68
N GLU A 172 17.07 7.64 22.11
CA GLU A 172 16.01 8.24 22.94
C GLU A 172 14.69 8.37 22.18
N VAL A 173 14.73 8.75 20.89
CA VAL A 173 13.54 8.96 20.06
C VAL A 173 12.92 7.66 19.57
N LEU A 174 13.73 6.64 19.26
CA LEU A 174 13.31 5.44 18.53
C LEU A 174 13.35 4.14 19.34
N SER A 175 13.89 4.13 20.55
CA SER A 175 13.91 2.92 21.39
C SER A 175 12.76 2.89 22.38
N GLY A 176 12.16 1.72 22.56
CA GLY A 176 11.12 1.52 23.57
C GLY A 176 9.80 2.22 23.22
N ASN A 177 9.19 2.86 24.22
CA ASN A 177 7.94 3.62 24.01
C ASN A 177 8.26 4.97 23.36
N SER A 178 7.43 5.38 22.40
CA SER A 178 7.58 6.70 21.77
C SER A 178 7.58 7.81 22.84
N PRO A 179 8.56 8.73 22.81
CA PRO A 179 8.58 9.88 23.73
C PRO A 179 7.57 10.97 23.35
N THR A 180 6.82 10.75 22.26
CA THR A 180 5.82 11.68 21.73
C THR A 180 4.41 11.17 21.95
N ASP A 181 3.43 12.06 21.81
CA ASP A 181 2.02 11.73 21.82
C ASP A 181 1.51 11.57 20.36
N THR A 182 0.22 11.26 20.22
CA THR A 182 -0.46 11.16 18.91
C THR A 182 -0.26 12.43 18.07
N PRO A 183 0.10 12.29 16.77
CA PRO A 183 0.02 11.05 15.98
C PRO A 183 1.35 10.28 15.82
N PHE A 184 2.46 10.75 16.39
CA PHE A 184 3.79 10.18 16.10
C PHE A 184 4.15 8.97 16.98
N ASP A 185 3.38 8.71 18.04
CA ASP A 185 3.46 7.48 18.83
C ASP A 185 2.99 6.23 18.07
N GLU A 186 2.21 6.41 17.01
CA GLU A 186 1.66 5.30 16.24
C GLU A 186 2.60 4.76 15.14
N VAL A 187 3.77 5.37 14.92
CA VAL A 187 4.71 4.95 13.86
C VAL A 187 5.28 3.57 14.18
N GLU A 188 5.25 2.65 13.22
CA GLU A 188 5.94 1.36 13.37
C GLU A 188 7.45 1.60 13.24
N ILE A 189 8.21 1.33 14.32
CA ILE A 189 9.66 1.51 14.34
C ILE A 189 10.35 0.16 14.28
N ILE A 190 11.29 0.03 13.33
CA ILE A 190 12.18 -1.13 13.21
C ILE A 190 13.62 -0.65 13.39
N GLY A 191 14.31 -1.20 14.37
CA GLY A 191 15.74 -1.00 14.57
C GLY A 191 16.15 -0.96 16.04
N PRO A 192 17.42 -0.65 16.34
CA PRO A 192 18.44 -0.27 15.35
C PRO A 192 18.87 -1.47 14.50
N ILE A 193 18.89 -1.29 13.18
CA ILE A 193 19.57 -2.21 12.27
C ILE A 193 21.02 -1.76 12.16
N LEU A 194 21.91 -2.48 12.82
CA LEU A 194 23.34 -2.17 12.82
C LEU A 194 23.97 -2.43 11.46
N ASN A 195 24.75 -1.47 10.98
CA ASN A 195 25.55 -1.55 9.76
C ASN A 195 27.05 -1.57 10.10
N ASP A 196 27.43 -2.47 10.98
CA ASP A 196 28.80 -2.79 11.43
C ASP A 196 29.32 -4.11 10.85
N THR A 197 28.46 -4.89 10.19
CA THR A 197 28.77 -6.14 9.50
C THR A 197 29.02 -5.93 7.99
N SER A 198 28.96 -7.02 7.20
CA SER A 198 29.00 -6.94 5.74
C SER A 198 27.74 -6.27 5.15
N ALA A 199 27.88 -5.70 3.95
CA ALA A 199 26.78 -5.10 3.21
C ALA A 199 25.67 -6.12 2.90
N ASP A 200 26.02 -7.38 2.65
CA ASP A 200 25.07 -8.46 2.37
C ASP A 200 24.23 -8.82 3.59
N GLU A 201 24.87 -8.90 4.77
CA GLU A 201 24.16 -9.18 6.02
C GLU A 201 23.22 -8.03 6.39
N PHE A 202 23.69 -6.79 6.27
CA PHE A 202 22.87 -5.59 6.48
C PHE A 202 21.66 -5.58 5.54
N SER A 203 21.89 -5.78 4.23
CA SER A 203 20.82 -5.80 3.23
C SER A 203 19.81 -6.91 3.48
N SER A 204 20.28 -8.07 3.95
CA SER A 204 19.42 -9.20 4.31
C SER A 204 18.53 -8.88 5.51
N ARG A 205 19.07 -8.23 6.55
CA ARG A 205 18.30 -7.79 7.72
C ARG A 205 17.23 -6.77 7.33
N VAL A 206 17.60 -5.73 6.59
CA VAL A 206 16.66 -4.71 6.06
C VAL A 206 15.54 -5.37 5.25
N THR A 207 15.90 -6.29 4.34
CA THR A 207 14.93 -7.02 3.50
C THR A 207 13.95 -7.84 4.33
N ASN A 208 14.43 -8.54 5.35
CA ASN A 208 13.59 -9.39 6.20
C ASN A 208 12.59 -8.59 7.01
N GLU A 209 13.03 -7.46 7.58
CA GLU A 209 12.18 -6.55 8.34
C GLU A 209 11.11 -5.89 7.44
N LEU A 210 11.50 -5.38 6.27
CA LEU A 210 10.55 -4.84 5.29
C LEU A 210 9.51 -5.89 4.87
N ARG A 211 9.93 -7.13 4.61
CA ARG A 211 9.00 -8.22 4.28
C ARG A 211 8.07 -8.56 5.44
N ARG A 212 8.52 -8.43 6.69
CA ARG A 212 7.68 -8.63 7.87
C ARG A 212 6.57 -7.58 7.93
N PHE A 213 6.93 -6.30 7.74
CA PHE A 213 5.98 -5.19 7.62
C PHE A 213 4.96 -5.42 6.49
N LEU A 214 5.41 -5.78 5.29
CA LEU A 214 4.49 -6.04 4.17
C LEU A 214 3.55 -7.23 4.43
N ARG A 215 4.01 -8.25 5.17
CA ARG A 215 3.21 -9.43 5.53
C ARG A 215 2.18 -9.13 6.62
N SER A 216 2.47 -8.24 7.57
CA SER A 216 1.51 -7.84 8.61
C SER A 216 0.35 -7.02 8.02
N ARG A 217 0.56 -6.38 6.86
CA ARG A 217 -0.44 -5.58 6.12
C ARG A 217 -1.08 -4.50 7.00
N PRO A 218 -0.26 -3.59 7.55
CA PRO A 218 -0.77 -2.53 8.40
C PRO A 218 -1.74 -1.65 7.62
N LYS A 219 -2.72 -1.06 8.32
CA LYS A 219 -3.59 -0.06 7.72
C LYS A 219 -2.75 1.19 7.42
N PRO A 220 -2.80 1.73 6.19
CA PRO A 220 -2.11 2.98 5.86
C PRO A 220 -2.60 4.11 6.76
N LYS A 221 -1.67 4.95 7.24
CA LYS A 221 -1.97 6.05 8.15
C LYS A 221 -2.45 7.31 7.45
N ASN A 222 -1.99 7.54 6.22
CA ASN A 222 -2.19 8.80 5.51
C ASN A 222 -3.27 8.76 4.42
N VAL A 223 -3.81 7.58 4.12
CA VAL A 223 -4.77 7.38 3.03
C VAL A 223 -5.82 6.32 3.40
N ASP A 224 -7.04 6.46 2.89
CA ASP A 224 -8.03 5.39 2.97
C ASP A 224 -7.69 4.28 1.96
N ILE A 225 -7.70 3.04 2.43
CA ILE A 225 -7.34 1.88 1.60
C ILE A 225 -8.37 1.63 0.49
N ASN A 226 -9.64 1.97 0.70
CA ASN A 226 -10.68 1.76 -0.30
C ASN A 226 -10.55 2.75 -1.45
N ASP A 227 -10.17 3.99 -1.16
CA ASP A 227 -9.95 5.04 -2.15
C ASP A 227 -8.76 4.68 -3.04
N VAL A 228 -7.62 4.32 -2.44
CA VAL A 228 -6.43 3.85 -3.17
C VAL A 228 -6.77 2.67 -4.08
N ASP A 229 -7.56 1.72 -3.57
CA ASP A 229 -7.96 0.55 -4.33
C ASP A 229 -8.89 0.91 -5.50
N LEU A 230 -9.83 1.83 -5.29
CA LEU A 230 -10.76 2.30 -6.31
C LEU A 230 -10.02 3.07 -7.42
N THR A 231 -9.12 3.99 -7.06
CA THR A 231 -8.25 4.70 -8.02
C THR A 231 -7.47 3.71 -8.89
N SER A 232 -6.91 2.65 -8.28
CA SER A 232 -6.22 1.60 -9.04
C SER A 232 -7.15 0.86 -10.00
N ILE A 233 -8.41 0.59 -9.62
CA ILE A 233 -9.39 -0.09 -10.50
C ILE A 233 -9.76 0.83 -11.66
N GLU A 234 -10.11 2.08 -11.38
CA GLU A 234 -10.55 3.06 -12.37
C GLU A 234 -9.49 3.30 -13.43
N ARG A 235 -8.22 3.37 -13.03
CA ARG A 235 -7.09 3.47 -13.97
C ARG A 235 -7.02 2.28 -14.93
N ILE A 236 -7.21 1.06 -14.44
CA ILE A 236 -7.20 -0.16 -15.28
C ILE A 236 -8.40 -0.16 -16.23
N ILE A 237 -9.60 0.19 -15.74
CA ILE A 237 -10.81 0.30 -16.55
C ILE A 237 -10.62 1.36 -17.66
N GLY A 238 -10.10 2.54 -17.30
CA GLY A 238 -9.83 3.63 -18.23
C GLY A 238 -8.85 3.22 -19.31
N TRP A 239 -7.74 2.58 -18.94
CA TRP A 239 -6.74 2.07 -19.90
C TRP A 239 -7.36 1.08 -20.90
N ASN A 240 -8.18 0.15 -20.43
CA ASN A 240 -8.80 -0.86 -21.28
C ASN A 240 -9.91 -0.28 -22.18
N SER A 241 -10.60 0.77 -21.74
CA SER A 241 -11.60 1.47 -22.57
C SER A 241 -11.00 2.19 -23.78
N GLY A 242 -9.72 2.59 -23.68
CA GLY A 242 -8.98 3.27 -24.75
C GLY A 242 -8.31 2.35 -25.78
N GLN A 243 -8.30 1.03 -25.57
CA GLN A 243 -7.77 0.09 -26.56
C GLN A 243 -8.76 -0.02 -27.75
N ALA A 244 -8.31 0.40 -28.94
CA ALA A 244 -9.09 0.26 -30.16
C ALA A 244 -9.44 -1.21 -30.41
N LYS A 245 -10.74 -1.53 -30.53
CA LYS A 245 -11.18 -2.85 -30.95
C LYS A 245 -10.73 -3.07 -32.40
N LEU A 246 -9.99 -4.15 -32.66
CA LEU A 246 -9.60 -4.52 -34.02
C LEU A 246 -10.86 -4.67 -34.90
N PRO A 247 -10.91 -4.05 -36.11
CA PRO A 247 -12.03 -4.21 -37.03
C PRO A 247 -12.26 -5.69 -37.34
N GLY A 248 -13.49 -6.20 -37.15
CA GLY A 248 -13.86 -7.60 -37.41
C GLY A 248 -14.03 -8.50 -36.18
N PHE A 249 -13.71 -8.02 -34.97
CA PHE A 249 -14.02 -8.69 -33.70
C PHE A 249 -15.21 -8.05 -32.97
N GLU A 250 -16.23 -7.63 -33.72
CA GLU A 250 -17.49 -7.16 -33.16
C GLU A 250 -18.27 -8.35 -32.57
N MET A 251 -18.08 -8.62 -31.28
CA MET A 251 -19.02 -9.45 -30.54
C MET A 251 -20.38 -8.72 -30.53
N SER A 252 -21.42 -9.37 -31.06
CA SER A 252 -22.78 -8.87 -31.04
C SER A 252 -23.22 -8.52 -29.60
N SER A 253 -23.27 -7.22 -29.30
CA SER A 253 -23.53 -6.67 -27.95
C SER A 253 -25.02 -6.56 -27.64
N LYS A 254 -25.75 -7.69 -27.65
CA LYS A 254 -27.18 -7.70 -27.26
C LYS A 254 -27.53 -8.63 -26.09
N SER A 255 -26.54 -9.17 -25.39
CA SER A 255 -26.77 -9.95 -24.17
C SER A 255 -26.28 -9.12 -22.98
N THR A 256 -27.15 -8.26 -22.43
CA THR A 256 -26.96 -7.76 -21.08
C THR A 256 -26.98 -8.96 -20.14
N ASN A 257 -25.83 -9.31 -19.58
CA ASN A 257 -25.73 -10.43 -18.65
C ASN A 257 -26.27 -9.95 -17.30
N GLN A 258 -27.59 -9.94 -17.18
CA GLN A 258 -28.29 -9.59 -15.96
C GLN A 258 -28.15 -10.72 -14.96
N ILE A 259 -27.74 -10.39 -13.74
CA ILE A 259 -27.67 -11.35 -12.64
C ILE A 259 -28.37 -10.79 -11.41
N ILE A 260 -28.70 -11.65 -10.46
CA ILE A 260 -29.07 -11.19 -9.12
C ILE A 260 -27.82 -11.39 -8.23
N PRO A 261 -27.27 -10.36 -7.57
CA PRO A 261 -25.98 -10.45 -6.88
C PRO A 261 -25.89 -11.62 -5.89
N TRP A 262 -26.92 -11.82 -5.07
CA TRP A 262 -26.93 -12.91 -4.10
C TRP A 262 -27.01 -14.31 -4.74
N HIS A 263 -27.63 -14.44 -5.92
CA HIS A 263 -27.62 -15.69 -6.68
C HIS A 263 -26.22 -16.03 -7.15
N ALA A 264 -25.49 -15.06 -7.71
CA ALA A 264 -24.12 -15.29 -8.18
C ALA A 264 -23.19 -15.73 -7.04
N ILE A 265 -23.29 -15.12 -5.86
CA ILE A 265 -22.51 -15.53 -4.69
C ILE A 265 -22.89 -16.93 -4.21
N ARG A 266 -24.19 -17.24 -4.09
CA ARG A 266 -24.67 -18.59 -3.71
C ARG A 266 -24.16 -19.66 -4.67
N ASP A 267 -24.31 -19.43 -5.96
CA ASP A 267 -23.95 -20.39 -7.00
C ASP A 267 -22.42 -20.56 -7.05
N ALA A 268 -21.66 -19.48 -6.81
CA ALA A 268 -20.22 -19.53 -6.68
C ALA A 268 -19.77 -20.33 -5.45
N GLU A 269 -20.38 -20.12 -4.28
CA GLU A 269 -20.10 -20.92 -3.08
C GLU A 269 -20.33 -22.42 -3.33
N ARG A 270 -21.45 -22.77 -3.97
CA ARG A 270 -21.79 -24.16 -4.29
C ARG A 270 -20.76 -24.80 -5.24
N LYS A 271 -20.43 -24.11 -6.34
CA LYS A 271 -19.45 -24.59 -7.33
C LYS A 271 -18.06 -24.76 -6.71
N HIS A 272 -17.61 -23.77 -5.95
CA HIS A 272 -16.29 -23.77 -5.30
C HIS A 272 -16.16 -24.87 -4.25
N SER A 273 -17.19 -25.03 -3.42
CA SER A 273 -17.19 -26.09 -2.40
C SER A 273 -17.17 -27.48 -3.03
N GLY A 274 -17.84 -27.66 -4.17
CA GLY A 274 -17.83 -28.93 -4.91
C GLY A 274 -16.55 -29.21 -5.69
N SER A 275 -15.70 -28.21 -5.94
CA SER A 275 -14.41 -28.39 -6.64
C SER A 275 -13.22 -28.62 -5.71
N ILE A 276 -13.42 -28.54 -4.39
CA ILE A 276 -12.37 -28.83 -3.40
C ILE A 276 -12.50 -30.29 -2.98
N HIS A 277 -11.50 -31.11 -3.35
CA HIS A 277 -11.40 -32.50 -2.91
C HIS A 277 -10.95 -32.60 -1.43
N GLU A 278 -11.25 -33.70 -0.75
CA GLU A 278 -10.84 -33.92 0.65
C GLU A 278 -9.31 -33.88 0.83
N ASP A 279 -8.56 -34.36 -0.15
CA ASP A 279 -7.08 -34.36 -0.18
C ASP A 279 -6.47 -33.07 -0.77
N ALA A 280 -7.27 -32.02 -0.97
CA ALA A 280 -6.77 -30.78 -1.53
C ALA A 280 -5.71 -30.13 -0.63
N ASP A 281 -4.67 -29.54 -1.25
CA ASP A 281 -3.61 -28.79 -0.56
C ASP A 281 -4.23 -27.82 0.46
N GLU A 282 -3.87 -27.96 1.74
CA GLU A 282 -4.41 -27.16 2.85
C GLU A 282 -4.25 -25.65 2.63
N SER A 283 -3.30 -25.24 1.79
CA SER A 283 -3.08 -23.85 1.43
C SER A 283 -4.09 -23.29 0.43
N LEU A 284 -4.98 -24.12 -0.13
CA LEU A 284 -6.06 -23.68 -1.00
C LEU A 284 -7.21 -23.03 -0.20
N PRO A 285 -7.83 -21.95 -0.71
CA PRO A 285 -8.86 -21.27 0.03
C PRO A 285 -10.17 -22.07 0.03
N ARG A 286 -10.64 -22.50 1.20
CA ARG A 286 -11.88 -23.29 1.33
C ARG A 286 -13.19 -22.53 1.10
N SER A 287 -13.15 -21.20 1.13
CA SER A 287 -14.33 -20.35 0.99
C SER A 287 -14.15 -19.38 -0.16
N ILE A 288 -15.21 -19.21 -0.97
CA ILE A 288 -15.28 -18.20 -2.04
C ILE A 288 -15.06 -16.77 -1.52
N HIS A 289 -15.31 -16.51 -0.22
CA HIS A 289 -15.07 -15.23 0.45
C HIS A 289 -13.66 -15.03 1.00
N SER A 290 -12.73 -15.93 0.63
CA SER A 290 -11.32 -15.74 0.93
C SER A 290 -10.77 -14.49 0.23
N ARG A 291 -9.80 -13.85 0.89
CA ARG A 291 -9.13 -12.67 0.32
C ARG A 291 -8.51 -13.00 -1.03
N SER A 292 -7.84 -14.15 -1.14
CA SER A 292 -7.11 -14.54 -2.34
C SER A 292 -8.02 -14.84 -3.54
N ILE A 293 -9.20 -15.43 -3.34
CA ILE A 293 -10.18 -15.59 -4.42
C ILE A 293 -10.67 -14.23 -4.89
N TYR A 294 -11.05 -13.33 -3.96
CA TYR A 294 -11.48 -11.97 -4.33
C TYR A 294 -10.37 -11.21 -5.07
N SER A 295 -9.11 -11.31 -4.62
CA SER A 295 -7.96 -10.67 -5.26
C SER A 295 -7.76 -11.17 -6.69
N VAL A 296 -7.76 -12.49 -6.89
CA VAL A 296 -7.55 -13.12 -8.20
C VAL A 296 -8.72 -12.84 -9.14
N MET A 297 -9.94 -13.18 -8.72
CA MET A 297 -11.13 -13.01 -9.55
C MET A 297 -11.38 -11.54 -9.89
N GLY A 298 -11.18 -10.64 -8.93
CA GLY A 298 -11.29 -9.20 -9.15
C GLY A 298 -10.27 -8.72 -10.19
N ALA A 299 -8.99 -9.04 -9.99
CA ALA A 299 -7.93 -8.65 -10.92
C ALA A 299 -8.17 -9.19 -12.35
N ILE A 300 -8.44 -10.50 -12.49
CA ILE A 300 -8.67 -11.11 -13.82
C ILE A 300 -9.94 -10.51 -14.46
N SER A 301 -10.97 -10.16 -13.70
CA SER A 301 -12.20 -9.57 -14.27
C SER A 301 -12.01 -8.17 -14.87
N LEU A 302 -10.92 -7.49 -14.51
CA LEU A 302 -10.53 -6.21 -15.10
C LEU A 302 -9.71 -6.38 -16.38
N LEU A 303 -9.23 -7.59 -16.67
CA LEU A 303 -8.30 -7.90 -17.75
C LEU A 303 -8.97 -8.78 -18.83
N SER A 304 -8.43 -8.77 -20.05
CA SER A 304 -8.99 -9.54 -21.18
C SER A 304 -8.42 -10.96 -21.25
N ALA A 305 -7.12 -11.07 -21.43
CA ALA A 305 -6.34 -12.31 -21.38
C ALA A 305 -4.95 -11.93 -20.86
N SER A 306 -4.51 -12.56 -19.78
CA SER A 306 -3.37 -12.05 -19.01
C SER A 306 -2.51 -13.14 -18.40
N ASP A 307 -1.22 -12.85 -18.31
CA ASP A 307 -0.28 -13.70 -17.58
C ASP A 307 -0.36 -13.44 -16.06
N LEU A 308 0.37 -14.24 -15.27
CA LEU A 308 0.40 -14.07 -13.81
C LEU A 308 0.93 -12.70 -13.36
N ASN A 309 1.84 -12.08 -14.11
CA ASN A 309 2.44 -10.80 -13.75
C ASN A 309 1.46 -9.64 -13.90
N GLU A 310 0.69 -9.64 -14.99
CA GLU A 310 -0.38 -8.69 -15.24
C GLU A 310 -1.47 -8.82 -14.18
N ILE A 311 -1.86 -10.05 -13.84
CA ILE A 311 -2.86 -10.30 -12.79
C ILE A 311 -2.38 -9.76 -11.44
N LEU A 312 -1.14 -10.06 -11.04
CA LEU A 312 -0.58 -9.53 -9.79
C LEU A 312 -0.51 -8.00 -9.78
N SER A 313 -0.21 -7.39 -10.93
CA SER A 313 -0.18 -5.92 -11.05
C SER A 313 -1.59 -5.32 -10.94
N ALA A 314 -2.59 -5.96 -11.55
CA ALA A 314 -3.99 -5.53 -11.48
C ALA A 314 -4.64 -5.74 -10.10
N MET A 315 -4.06 -6.56 -9.23
CA MET A 315 -4.50 -6.64 -7.82
C MET A 315 -4.34 -5.31 -7.09
N GLY A 316 -3.39 -4.46 -7.50
CA GLY A 316 -3.05 -3.24 -6.79
C GLY A 316 -2.46 -3.50 -5.39
N PRO A 317 -2.11 -2.45 -4.63
CA PRO A 317 -1.37 -2.61 -3.39
C PRO A 317 -2.24 -3.16 -2.26
N THR A 318 -3.56 -2.98 -2.34
CA THR A 318 -4.49 -3.31 -1.26
C THR A 318 -4.96 -4.76 -1.30
N ARG A 319 -5.08 -5.35 -2.50
CA ARG A 319 -5.54 -6.73 -2.72
C ARG A 319 -4.39 -7.71 -2.93
N LEU A 320 -3.15 -7.24 -2.98
CA LEU A 320 -1.98 -8.06 -3.27
C LEU A 320 -1.84 -9.28 -2.35
N ILE A 321 -1.51 -10.42 -2.94
CA ILE A 321 -1.12 -11.68 -2.29
C ILE A 321 0.21 -12.15 -2.86
N SER A 322 0.89 -13.08 -2.18
CA SER A 322 2.18 -13.59 -2.68
C SER A 322 2.02 -14.29 -4.03
N ARG A 323 3.02 -14.14 -4.91
CA ARG A 323 3.05 -14.79 -6.23
C ARG A 323 2.75 -16.28 -6.16
N ARG A 324 3.40 -17.00 -5.22
CA ARG A 324 3.21 -18.44 -5.04
C ARG A 324 1.77 -18.78 -4.70
N HIS A 325 1.12 -18.00 -3.83
CA HIS A 325 -0.27 -18.24 -3.46
C HIS A 325 -1.23 -17.85 -4.58
N ALA A 326 -0.98 -16.74 -5.29
CA ALA A 326 -1.75 -16.35 -6.48
C ALA A 326 -1.73 -17.45 -7.55
N ASN A 327 -0.56 -17.99 -7.86
CA ASN A 327 -0.41 -19.06 -8.85
C ASN A 327 -1.27 -20.28 -8.47
N ARG A 328 -1.17 -20.75 -7.21
CA ARG A 328 -1.98 -21.88 -6.72
C ARG A 328 -3.48 -21.63 -6.84
N VAL A 329 -3.93 -20.45 -6.46
CA VAL A 329 -5.35 -20.08 -6.52
C VAL A 329 -5.83 -20.00 -7.97
N ILE A 330 -5.05 -19.39 -8.86
CA ILE A 330 -5.38 -19.30 -10.28
C ILE A 330 -5.46 -20.68 -10.92
N THR A 331 -4.48 -21.55 -10.68
CA THR A 331 -4.49 -22.94 -11.18
C THR A 331 -5.74 -23.68 -10.72
N HIS A 332 -6.09 -23.59 -9.43
CA HIS A 332 -7.31 -24.22 -8.93
C HIS A 332 -8.59 -23.66 -9.61
N LEU A 333 -8.66 -22.34 -9.79
CA LEU A 333 -9.80 -21.72 -10.46
C LEU A 333 -9.87 -22.09 -11.95
N SER A 334 -8.73 -22.25 -12.64
CA SER A 334 -8.69 -22.68 -14.04
C SER A 334 -9.06 -24.15 -14.21
N ASP A 335 -8.63 -25.02 -13.29
CA ASP A 335 -8.96 -26.45 -13.31
C ASP A 335 -10.46 -26.69 -13.18
N SER A 336 -11.13 -25.88 -12.34
CA SER A 336 -12.61 -25.92 -12.20
C SER A 336 -13.36 -25.54 -13.47
N ARG A 337 -12.71 -24.77 -14.38
CA ARG A 337 -13.25 -24.28 -15.66
C ARG A 337 -14.52 -23.42 -15.59
N PHE A 338 -15.04 -23.13 -14.39
CA PHE A 338 -16.25 -22.33 -14.21
C PHE A 338 -16.00 -20.86 -14.57
N TRP A 339 -14.91 -20.29 -14.05
CA TRP A 339 -14.66 -18.85 -14.08
C TRP A 339 -13.41 -18.44 -14.85
N VAL A 340 -12.38 -19.29 -14.84
CA VAL A 340 -11.10 -19.02 -15.50
C VAL A 340 -10.80 -20.16 -16.47
N ARG A 341 -10.24 -19.82 -17.62
CA ARG A 341 -9.73 -20.74 -18.63
C ARG A 341 -8.25 -20.46 -18.82
N GLU A 342 -7.43 -21.50 -18.73
CA GLU A 342 -6.03 -21.43 -19.08
C GLU A 342 -5.86 -21.75 -20.58
N SER A 343 -4.97 -21.01 -21.22
CA SER A 343 -4.48 -21.29 -22.57
C SER A 343 -2.96 -21.28 -22.56
N SER A 344 -2.36 -22.26 -23.21
CA SER A 344 -0.91 -22.29 -23.45
C SER A 344 -0.52 -21.09 -24.32
N GLY A 345 0.48 -20.32 -23.90
CA GLY A 345 1.11 -19.30 -24.75
C GLY A 345 1.81 -19.90 -25.96
N ALA A 346 2.31 -19.05 -26.86
CA ALA A 346 3.19 -19.53 -27.93
C ALA A 346 4.45 -20.19 -27.36
N ARG A 347 5.24 -20.90 -28.17
CA ARG A 347 6.46 -21.59 -27.70
C ARG A 347 7.38 -20.64 -26.93
N GLY A 348 7.53 -20.88 -25.62
CA GLY A 348 8.36 -20.08 -24.71
C GLY A 348 7.61 -19.02 -23.89
N GLU A 349 6.33 -18.76 -24.19
CA GLU A 349 5.46 -17.90 -23.38
C GLU A 349 4.79 -18.70 -22.26
N GLY A 350 4.60 -18.05 -21.11
CA GLY A 350 3.93 -18.65 -19.96
C GLY A 350 2.43 -18.88 -20.18
N SER A 351 1.76 -19.46 -19.19
CA SER A 351 0.30 -19.62 -19.22
C SER A 351 -0.41 -18.27 -19.25
N HIS A 352 -1.43 -18.17 -20.12
CA HIS A 352 -2.37 -17.06 -20.13
C HIS A 352 -3.72 -17.50 -19.58
N TYR A 353 -4.35 -16.61 -18.81
CA TYR A 353 -5.65 -16.84 -18.20
C TYR A 353 -6.69 -15.91 -18.79
N ARG A 354 -7.82 -16.50 -19.19
CA ARG A 354 -8.99 -15.79 -19.72
C ARG A 354 -10.19 -16.02 -18.81
N VAL A 355 -10.94 -14.96 -18.53
CA VAL A 355 -12.16 -15.07 -17.73
C VAL A 355 -13.36 -15.50 -18.58
N THR A 356 -14.21 -16.36 -18.04
CA THR A 356 -15.53 -16.67 -18.64
C THR A 356 -16.49 -15.51 -18.41
N ARG A 357 -17.64 -15.47 -19.12
CA ARG A 357 -18.68 -14.45 -18.85
C ARG A 357 -19.19 -14.51 -17.41
N GLU A 358 -19.35 -15.72 -16.87
CA GLU A 358 -19.74 -15.91 -15.47
C GLU A 358 -18.64 -15.43 -14.51
N GLY A 359 -17.37 -15.79 -14.78
CA GLY A 359 -16.24 -15.34 -13.99
C GLY A 359 -16.07 -13.83 -13.99
N MET A 360 -16.35 -13.17 -15.12
CA MET A 360 -16.29 -11.72 -15.23
C MET A 360 -17.36 -11.07 -14.35
N ALA A 361 -18.59 -11.59 -14.37
CA ALA A 361 -19.66 -11.09 -13.52
C ALA A 361 -19.34 -11.30 -12.03
N LEU A 362 -18.84 -12.49 -11.67
CA LEU A 362 -18.45 -12.80 -10.29
C LEU A 362 -17.28 -11.92 -9.81
N GLY A 363 -16.25 -11.75 -10.63
CA GLY A 363 -15.07 -10.95 -10.27
C GLY A 363 -15.39 -9.47 -10.08
N LYS A 364 -16.21 -8.88 -10.96
CA LYS A 364 -16.70 -7.49 -10.77
C LYS A 364 -17.54 -7.36 -9.50
N LEU A 365 -18.41 -8.34 -9.22
CA LEU A 365 -19.18 -8.36 -7.98
C LEU A 365 -18.26 -8.47 -6.75
N MET A 366 -17.20 -9.29 -6.81
CA MET A 366 -16.20 -9.38 -5.74
C MET A 366 -15.41 -8.09 -5.54
N LEU A 367 -15.11 -7.34 -6.60
CA LEU A 367 -14.50 -6.02 -6.48
C LEU A 367 -15.44 -5.04 -5.79
N VAL A 368 -16.73 -5.03 -6.13
CA VAL A 368 -17.75 -4.22 -5.44
C VAL A 368 -17.82 -4.59 -3.97
N LEU A 369 -17.92 -5.88 -3.65
CA LEU A 369 -18.06 -6.38 -2.29
C LEU A 369 -16.75 -6.39 -1.48
N TRP A 370 -15.62 -5.96 -2.05
CA TRP A 370 -14.31 -5.99 -1.40
C TRP A 370 -14.29 -5.27 -0.03
N PRO A 371 -14.83 -4.04 0.12
CA PRO A 371 -14.79 -3.31 1.39
C PRO A 371 -15.41 -4.09 2.55
N ILE A 372 -16.48 -4.85 2.27
CA ILE A 372 -17.23 -5.60 3.28
C ILE A 372 -16.94 -7.11 3.27
N ARG A 373 -15.87 -7.56 2.59
CA ARG A 373 -15.57 -9.00 2.44
C ARG A 373 -15.43 -9.71 3.79
N SER A 374 -14.81 -9.08 4.78
CA SER A 374 -14.69 -9.59 6.15
C SER A 374 -16.07 -9.78 6.80
N HIS A 375 -16.95 -8.80 6.64
CA HIS A 375 -18.33 -8.85 7.10
C HIS A 375 -19.13 -9.97 6.44
N ILE A 376 -19.00 -10.17 5.12
CA ILE A 376 -19.66 -11.28 4.42
C ILE A 376 -19.19 -12.63 4.97
N ARG A 377 -17.88 -12.81 5.13
CA ARG A 377 -17.31 -14.04 5.69
C ARG A 377 -17.82 -14.30 7.11
N LEU A 378 -17.85 -13.28 7.97
CA LEU A 378 -18.33 -13.39 9.35
C LEU A 378 -19.83 -13.66 9.42
N TRP A 379 -20.62 -12.97 8.60
CA TRP A 379 -22.05 -13.20 8.51
C TRP A 379 -22.33 -14.64 8.07
N ARG A 380 -21.62 -15.12 7.04
CA ARG A 380 -21.80 -16.48 6.51
C ARG A 380 -21.41 -17.55 7.52
N SER A 381 -20.32 -17.36 8.27
CA SER A 381 -19.91 -18.32 9.31
C SER A 381 -20.92 -18.42 10.45
N ARG A 382 -21.57 -17.31 10.81
CA ARG A 382 -22.66 -17.28 11.80
C ARG A 382 -24.00 -17.82 11.25
N ASN A 383 -24.17 -17.83 9.93
CA ASN A 383 -25.43 -18.17 9.25
C ASN A 383 -25.24 -19.18 8.10
N PRO A 384 -24.70 -20.39 8.36
CA PRO A 384 -24.31 -21.33 7.31
C PRO A 384 -25.48 -21.91 6.50
N ARG A 385 -26.69 -21.93 7.07
CA ARG A 385 -27.91 -22.46 6.42
C ARG A 385 -28.84 -21.37 5.90
N THR A 386 -28.57 -20.11 6.22
CA THR A 386 -29.40 -18.98 5.80
C THR A 386 -29.12 -18.62 4.34
N SER A 387 -30.15 -18.24 3.59
CA SER A 387 -29.99 -17.79 2.20
C SER A 387 -29.19 -16.49 2.11
N TYR A 388 -28.30 -16.39 1.12
CA TYR A 388 -27.57 -15.15 0.79
C TYR A 388 -28.47 -13.96 0.49
N LYS A 389 -29.75 -14.19 0.16
CA LYS A 389 -30.77 -13.13 0.05
C LYS A 389 -30.78 -12.20 1.27
N HIS A 390 -30.54 -12.74 2.47
CA HIS A 390 -30.54 -11.98 3.73
C HIS A 390 -29.16 -11.47 4.16
N ALA A 391 -28.11 -11.75 3.38
CA ALA A 391 -26.73 -11.45 3.76
C ALA A 391 -26.51 -9.95 3.98
N LEU A 392 -26.85 -9.12 2.99
CA LEU A 392 -26.55 -7.70 3.05
C LEU A 392 -27.32 -6.99 4.18
N SER A 393 -28.61 -7.30 4.35
CA SER A 393 -29.40 -6.79 5.49
C SER A 393 -28.81 -7.23 6.84
N GLY A 394 -28.37 -8.48 6.96
CA GLY A 394 -27.71 -8.96 8.15
C GLY A 394 -26.37 -8.26 8.43
N ILE A 395 -25.58 -8.00 7.39
CA ILE A 395 -24.30 -7.29 7.48
C ILE A 395 -24.50 -5.83 7.89
N ILE A 396 -25.48 -5.14 7.32
CA ILE A 396 -25.83 -3.76 7.70
C ILE A 396 -26.19 -3.70 9.19
N LYS A 397 -26.99 -4.66 9.67
CA LYS A 397 -27.33 -4.80 11.10
C LYS A 397 -26.15 -5.14 12.01
N MET A 398 -25.06 -5.71 11.47
CA MET A 398 -23.83 -5.93 12.23
C MET A 398 -23.01 -4.64 12.44
N GLY A 399 -23.36 -3.56 11.74
CA GLY A 399 -22.71 -2.26 11.83
C GLY A 399 -21.58 -2.10 10.81
N LEU A 400 -21.93 -1.60 9.62
CA LEU A 400 -20.93 -1.12 8.66
C LEU A 400 -20.52 0.32 9.01
N SER A 401 -19.24 0.63 8.87
CA SER A 401 -18.75 2.01 9.00
C SER A 401 -19.24 2.88 7.83
N GLU A 402 -19.30 4.20 8.04
CA GLU A 402 -19.63 5.15 6.97
C GLU A 402 -18.69 5.03 5.76
N GLY A 403 -17.39 4.81 6.02
CA GLY A 403 -16.39 4.59 4.97
C GLY A 403 -16.63 3.32 4.16
N GLU A 404 -17.05 2.21 4.79
CA GLU A 404 -17.40 0.98 4.06
C GLU A 404 -18.65 1.15 3.21
N PHE A 405 -19.68 1.85 3.72
CA PHE A 405 -20.87 2.19 2.96
C PHE A 405 -20.53 3.05 1.74
N HIS A 406 -19.74 4.10 1.95
CA HIS A 406 -19.31 4.98 0.88
C HIS A 406 -18.51 4.19 -0.18
N ALA A 407 -17.54 3.38 0.24
CA ALA A 407 -16.73 2.56 -0.65
C ALA A 407 -17.56 1.57 -1.49
N LEU A 408 -18.63 0.97 -0.93
CA LEU A 408 -19.54 0.11 -1.69
C LEU A 408 -20.25 0.88 -2.81
N ILE A 409 -20.77 2.05 -2.48
CA ILE A 409 -21.51 2.89 -3.43
C ILE A 409 -20.60 3.37 -4.56
N GLU A 410 -19.42 3.90 -4.24
CA GLU A 410 -18.47 4.35 -5.26
C GLU A 410 -18.01 3.20 -6.16
N ARG A 411 -17.80 2.00 -5.62
CA ARG A 411 -17.49 0.83 -6.45
C ARG A 411 -18.63 0.43 -7.38
N ILE A 412 -19.88 0.50 -6.94
CA ILE A 412 -21.04 0.27 -7.82
C ILE A 412 -21.02 1.28 -8.98
N ARG A 413 -20.77 2.56 -8.68
CA ARG A 413 -20.71 3.65 -9.67
C ARG A 413 -19.59 3.45 -10.69
N SER A 414 -18.39 3.08 -10.24
CA SER A 414 -17.20 3.01 -11.11
C SER A 414 -17.03 1.68 -11.84
N ILE A 415 -17.53 0.56 -11.29
CA ILE A 415 -17.28 -0.79 -11.82
C ILE A 415 -18.46 -1.33 -12.65
N LEU A 416 -19.70 -1.00 -12.24
CA LEU A 416 -20.90 -1.52 -12.88
C LEU A 416 -21.46 -0.52 -13.90
N PRO A 417 -22.22 -0.98 -14.91
CA PRO A 417 -22.93 -0.09 -15.84
C PRO A 417 -23.78 0.96 -15.13
N ALA A 418 -23.88 2.15 -15.71
CA ALA A 418 -24.60 3.30 -15.15
C ALA A 418 -26.08 3.04 -14.80
N SER A 419 -26.70 2.00 -15.38
CA SER A 419 -28.04 1.53 -15.01
C SER A 419 -28.14 1.08 -13.55
N ASN A 420 -27.02 0.81 -12.89
CA ASN A 420 -26.96 0.39 -11.49
C ASN A 420 -26.62 1.53 -10.54
N THR A 421 -26.52 2.77 -11.02
CA THR A 421 -26.13 3.90 -10.18
C THR A 421 -27.30 4.32 -9.28
N PRO A 422 -27.08 4.53 -7.97
CA PRO A 422 -28.12 5.02 -7.06
C PRO A 422 -28.66 6.38 -7.50
N GLN A 423 -29.98 6.52 -7.55
CA GLN A 423 -30.67 7.79 -7.75
C GLN A 423 -31.23 8.29 -6.42
N GLY A 424 -30.39 8.93 -5.60
CA GLY A 424 -30.80 9.53 -4.32
C GLY A 424 -29.88 9.19 -3.14
N PRO A 425 -30.13 9.80 -1.96
CA PRO A 425 -29.26 9.70 -0.80
C PRO A 425 -29.50 8.43 0.06
N ASN A 426 -30.59 7.69 -0.15
CA ASN A 426 -30.89 6.50 0.64
C ASN A 426 -30.06 5.29 0.17
N TYR A 427 -28.78 5.28 0.55
CA TYR A 427 -27.82 4.25 0.15
C TYR A 427 -28.13 2.87 0.74
N GLU A 428 -28.71 2.79 1.94
CA GLU A 428 -29.06 1.51 2.56
C GLU A 428 -30.17 0.80 1.76
N GLU A 429 -31.28 1.50 1.52
CA GLU A 429 -32.40 0.97 0.75
C GLU A 429 -31.96 0.62 -0.68
N PHE A 430 -31.16 1.49 -1.30
CA PHE A 430 -30.57 1.22 -2.60
C PHE A 430 -29.75 -0.08 -2.60
N LEU A 431 -28.84 -0.26 -1.64
CA LEU A 431 -27.99 -1.44 -1.56
C LEU A 431 -28.80 -2.72 -1.37
N LEU A 432 -29.83 -2.67 -0.53
CA LEU A 432 -30.75 -3.80 -0.32
C LEU A 432 -31.52 -4.13 -1.61
N ASN A 433 -31.99 -3.12 -2.34
CA ASN A 433 -32.69 -3.31 -3.61
C ASN A 433 -31.74 -3.84 -4.68
N TRP A 434 -30.54 -3.27 -4.80
CA TRP A 434 -29.49 -3.73 -5.72
C TRP A 434 -29.12 -5.18 -5.47
N TRP A 435 -28.96 -5.58 -4.20
CA TRP A 435 -28.63 -6.95 -3.82
C TRP A 435 -29.68 -7.96 -4.26
N ASN A 436 -30.96 -7.58 -4.26
CA ASN A 436 -32.11 -8.45 -4.50
C ASN A 436 -32.69 -8.39 -5.93
N SER A 437 -32.26 -7.43 -6.74
CA SER A 437 -32.81 -7.17 -8.09
C SER A 437 -31.93 -7.76 -9.19
N GLN A 438 -32.49 -7.88 -10.40
CA GLN A 438 -31.70 -8.14 -11.59
C GLN A 438 -30.87 -6.91 -11.96
N VAL A 439 -29.56 -7.07 -12.01
CA VAL A 439 -28.58 -6.01 -12.28
C VAL A 439 -27.68 -6.40 -13.44
N SER A 440 -27.37 -5.44 -14.31
CA SER A 440 -26.38 -5.63 -15.38
C SER A 440 -24.99 -5.53 -14.78
N ILE A 441 -24.11 -6.51 -15.01
CA ILE A 441 -22.71 -6.46 -14.51
C ILE A 441 -21.67 -6.29 -15.63
N VAL A 442 -22.03 -6.70 -16.83
CA VAL A 442 -21.21 -6.55 -18.03
C VAL A 442 -21.95 -5.66 -19.02
N SER A 443 -21.26 -4.65 -19.54
CA SER A 443 -21.74 -3.72 -20.56
C SER A 443 -21.75 -4.35 -21.95
#